data_AF-A0A496WSI3-F1
#
_entry.id   AF-A0A496WSI3-F1
#
_cell.length_a   1.000
_cell.length_b   1.000
_cell.length_c   1.000
_cell.angle_alpha   90.00
_cell.angle_beta   90.00
_cell.angle_gamma   90.00
#
_symmetry.space_group_name_H-M   'P 1'
#
loop_
_entity.id
_entity.type
_entity.pdbx_description
1 polymer ?
#
loop_
_entity_poly.entity_id
_entity_poly.type
_entity_poly.pdbx_seq_one_letter_code
_entity_poly.pdbx_strand_id
1 'polypeptide(L)' 'YFGRFAPELLKTDYGKEIWGLYESGNLQHDTPLSGHFARSMVDADVAEVLQVIDDAREQEAERLQRELAAREDN' A
#
# COMPACT_ATOMS: atom_id res chain seq x y z
N TYR A 1 20.55 7.92 10.70
CA TYR A 1 21.71 7.00 10.68
C TYR A 1 22.51 7.14 9.39
N PHE A 2 21.93 6.86 8.22
CA PHE A 2 22.63 6.95 6.91
C PHE A 2 23.12 8.37 6.53
N GLY A 3 22.42 9.43 6.94
CA GLY A 3 22.86 10.81 6.71
C GLY A 3 24.17 11.24 7.38
N ARG A 4 24.70 10.43 8.31
CA ARG A 4 26.04 10.66 8.90
C ARG A 4 27.17 10.22 7.97
N PHE A 5 26.90 9.26 7.07
CA PHE A 5 27.86 8.68 6.15
C PHE A 5 27.69 9.19 4.72
N ALA A 6 26.48 9.54 4.33
CA ALA A 6 26.18 10.16 3.04
C ALA A 6 25.16 11.31 3.25
N PRO A 7 25.62 12.53 3.54
CA PRO A 7 24.76 13.68 3.83
C PRO A 7 23.92 14.13 2.62
N GLU A 8 24.34 13.77 1.41
CA GLU A 8 23.55 13.95 0.19
C GLU A 8 22.24 13.14 0.21
N LEU A 9 22.22 11.97 0.87
CA LEU A 9 21.01 11.16 1.04
C LEU A 9 19.92 11.86 1.87
N LEU A 10 20.30 12.83 2.73
CA LEU A 10 19.33 13.61 3.50
C LEU A 10 18.56 14.61 2.65
N LYS A 11 19.09 14.97 1.48
CA LYS A 11 18.48 15.92 0.54
C LYS A 11 17.67 15.24 -0.55
N THR A 12 17.78 13.92 -0.67
CA THR A 12 17.12 13.10 -1.68
C THR A 12 16.01 12.26 -1.07
N ASP A 13 14.88 12.12 -1.76
CA ASP A 13 13.71 11.36 -1.29
C ASP A 13 13.68 9.93 -1.88
N TYR A 14 14.83 9.22 -1.91
CA TYR A 14 14.94 7.87 -2.50
C TYR A 14 13.90 6.88 -1.97
N GLY A 15 13.59 6.93 -0.67
CA GLY A 15 12.60 6.03 -0.08
C GLY A 15 11.21 6.19 -0.69
N LYS A 16 10.82 7.42 -1.02
CA LYS A 16 9.53 7.71 -1.64
C LYS A 16 9.53 7.37 -3.13
N GLU A 17 10.66 7.59 -3.81
CA GLU A 17 10.85 7.19 -5.20
C GLU A 17 10.75 5.67 -5.39
N ILE A 18 11.41 4.90 -4.52
CA ILE A 18 11.32 3.44 -4.53
C ILE A 18 9.88 2.99 -4.24
N TRP A 19 9.22 3.61 -3.27
CA TRP A 19 7.84 3.27 -2.93
C TRP A 19 6.86 3.54 -4.08
N GLY A 20 6.96 4.70 -4.74
CA GLY A 20 6.10 5.02 -5.88
C GLY A 20 6.35 4.12 -7.11
N LEU A 21 7.60 3.73 -7.36
CA LEU A 21 7.93 2.73 -8.39
C LEU A 21 7.35 1.35 -8.03
N TYR A 22 7.38 0.98 -6.75
CA TYR A 22 6.80 -0.29 -6.28
C TYR A 22 5.28 -0.29 -6.43
N GLU A 23 4.62 0.77 -5.96
CA GLU A 23 3.16 0.94 -6.02
C GLU A 23 2.63 0.93 -7.47
N SER A 24 3.36 1.56 -8.39
CA SER A 24 3.01 1.55 -9.82
C SER A 24 3.42 0.28 -10.58
N GLY A 25 4.10 -0.67 -9.92
CA GLY A 25 4.59 -1.90 -10.54
C GLY A 25 5.78 -1.73 -11.48
N ASN A 26 6.43 -0.56 -11.50
CA ASN A 26 7.56 -0.24 -12.36
C ASN A 26 8.93 -0.40 -11.68
N LEU A 27 8.96 -0.87 -10.43
CA LEU A 27 10.21 -1.12 -9.72
C LEU A 27 10.89 -2.39 -10.24
N GLN A 28 12.04 -2.22 -10.88
CA GLN A 28 12.94 -3.29 -11.29
C GLN A 28 14.27 -3.15 -10.57
N HIS A 29 15.04 -4.24 -10.50
CA HIS A 29 16.36 -4.26 -9.86
C HIS A 29 17.33 -3.25 -10.48
N ASP A 30 17.21 -3.00 -11.78
CA ASP A 30 18.07 -2.09 -12.54
C ASP A 30 17.46 -0.70 -12.73
N THR A 31 16.33 -0.39 -12.08
CA THR A 31 15.67 0.92 -12.25
C THR A 31 16.58 2.02 -11.68
N PRO A 32 17.05 2.97 -12.51
CA PRO A 32 17.89 4.05 -12.04
C PRO A 32 17.07 5.00 -11.17
N LEU A 33 17.48 5.18 -9.92
CA LEU A 33 16.87 6.11 -9.00
C LEU A 33 17.52 7.49 -9.16
N SER A 34 16.69 8.52 -9.34
CA SER A 34 17.14 9.90 -9.53
C SER A 34 17.38 10.64 -8.22
N GLY A 35 16.82 10.14 -7.11
CA GLY A 35 16.81 10.80 -5.81
C GLY A 35 15.84 11.98 -5.73
N HIS A 36 15.17 12.31 -6.84
CA HIS A 36 14.15 13.34 -6.95
C HIS A 36 12.78 12.68 -7.00
N PHE A 37 12.06 12.73 -5.88
CA PHE A 37 10.68 12.28 -5.84
C PHE A 37 9.73 13.48 -5.83
N ALA A 38 8.92 13.60 -6.89
CA ALA A 38 7.77 14.51 -6.88
C ALA A 38 6.72 13.93 -5.92
N ARG A 39 6.63 14.51 -4.71
CA ARG A 39 5.64 14.08 -3.73
C ARG A 39 4.24 14.29 -4.29
N SER A 40 3.45 13.23 -4.35
CA SER A 40 2.01 13.37 -4.46
C SER A 40 1.51 14.13 -3.22
N MET A 41 0.86 15.27 -3.44
CA MET A 41 0.12 16.00 -2.40
C MET A 41 -1.37 15.65 -2.45
N VAL A 42 -1.73 14.56 -3.13
CA VAL A 42 -3.11 14.07 -3.14
C VAL A 42 -3.38 13.47 -1.77
N ASP A 43 -4.43 13.97 -1.10
CA ASP A 43 -4.89 13.40 0.15
C ASP A 43 -5.42 11.98 -0.10
N ALA A 44 -5.13 11.07 0.84
CA ALA A 44 -5.65 9.71 0.76
C ALA A 44 -7.20 9.75 0.85
N ASP A 45 -7.87 9.01 -0.05
CA ASP A 45 -9.32 8.86 0.00
C ASP A 45 -9.70 7.89 1.12
N VAL A 46 -9.94 8.44 2.32
CA VAL A 46 -10.34 7.67 3.49
C VAL A 46 -11.72 7.03 3.30
N ALA A 47 -12.60 7.65 2.50
CA ALA A 47 -13.94 7.13 2.26
C ALA A 47 -13.88 5.85 1.41
N GLU A 48 -13.03 5.83 0.38
CA GLU A 48 -12.76 4.63 -0.42
C GLU A 48 -12.22 3.49 0.45
N VAL A 49 -11.25 3.77 1.31
CA VAL A 49 -10.67 2.76 2.21
C VAL A 49 -11.72 2.15 3.13
N LEU A 50 -12.60 2.99 3.71
CA LEU A 50 -13.67 2.49 4.58
C LEU A 50 -14.68 1.63 3.82
N GLN A 51 -15.04 2.02 2.59
CA GLN A 51 -15.92 1.24 1.75
C GLN A 51 -15.34 -0.16 1.47
N VAL A 52 -14.06 -0.24 1.10
CA VAL A 52 -13.39 -1.54 0.85
C VAL A 52 -13.36 -2.41 2.12
N ILE A 53 -13.16 -1.81 3.30
CA ILE A 53 -13.18 -2.53 4.57
C ILE A 53 -14.57 -3.10 4.85
N ASP A 54 -15.62 -2.31 4.65
CA ASP A 54 -17.00 -2.75 4.89
C ASP A 54 -17.40 -3.86 3.92
N ASP A 55 -17.06 -3.75 2.63
CA ASP A 55 -17.28 -4.79 1.62
C ASP A 55 -16.59 -6.10 2.02
N ALA A 56 -15.35 -6.04 2.51
CA ALA A 56 -14.62 -7.22 2.96
C ALA A 56 -15.27 -7.89 4.19
N ARG A 57 -15.85 -7.08 5.10
CA ARG A 57 -16.55 -7.58 6.29
C ARG A 57 -17.88 -8.23 5.94
N GLU A 58 -18.63 -7.69 4.99
CA GLU A 58 -19.87 -8.28 4.50
C GLU A 58 -19.62 -9.64 3.85
N GLN A 59 -18.60 -9.72 2.98
CA GLN A 59 -18.19 -10.98 2.34
C GLN A 59 -17.80 -12.06 3.38
N GLU A 60 -17.12 -11.67 4.45
CA GLU A 60 -16.77 -12.59 5.54
C GLU A 60 -18.01 -13.06 6.32
N ALA A 61 -18.94 -12.14 6.62
CA ALA A 61 -20.19 -12.48 7.28
C ALA A 61 -21.04 -13.46 6.46
N GLU A 62 -21.18 -13.22 5.15
CA GLU A 62 -21.88 -14.15 4.24
C GLU A 62 -21.21 -15.52 4.18
N ARG A 63 -19.88 -15.57 4.20
CA ARG A 63 -19.15 -16.84 4.26
C ARG A 63 -19.47 -17.58 5.55
N LEU A 64 -19.43 -16.90 6.69
CA LEU A 64 -19.72 -17.52 7.98
C LEU A 64 -21.16 -18.01 8.07
N GLN A 65 -22.13 -17.24 7.55
CA GLN A 65 -23.53 -17.65 7.49
C GLN A 65 -23.72 -18.93 6.66
N ARG A 66 -23.05 -19.03 5.51
CA ARG A 66 -23.07 -20.25 4.69
C ARG A 66 -22.47 -21.45 5.42
N GLU A 67 -21.36 -21.26 6.15
CA GLU A 67 -20.74 -22.31 6.95
C GLU A 67 -21.63 -22.76 8.12
N LEU A 68 -22.36 -21.84 8.76
CA LEU A 68 -23.31 -22.15 9.83
C LEU A 68 -24.52 -22.91 9.31
N ALA A 69 -25.14 -22.46 8.22
CA ALA A 69 -26.26 -23.17 7.59
C ALA A 69 -25.86 -24.60 7.18
N ALA A 70 -24.68 -24.78 6.58
CA ALA A 70 -24.17 -26.10 6.22
C ALA A 70 -23.85 -27.01 7.43
N ARG A 71 -23.64 -26.43 8.62
CA ARG A 71 -23.44 -27.18 9.87
C ARG A 71 -24.74 -27.58 10.54
N GLU A 72 -25.81 -26.80 10.37
CA GLU A 72 -27.13 -27.10 10.95
C GLU A 72 -27.88 -28.19 10.17
N ASP A 73 -27.54 -28.40 8.89
CA ASP A 73 -28.14 -29.42 8.01
C ASP A 73 -27.51 -30.84 8.14
N ASN A 74 -26.61 -31.08 9.11
CA ASN A 74 -25.91 -32.37 9.35
C ASN A 74 -26.17 -32.89 10.78
#